data_AF-A0AAJ2H4K5-F1
#
_entry.id   AF-A0AAJ2H4K5-F1
#
_cell.length_a   1.000
_cell.length_b   1.000
_cell.length_c   1.000
_cell.angle_alpha   90.00
_cell.angle_beta   90.00
_cell.angle_gamma   90.00
#
_symmetry.space_group_name_H-M   'P 1'
#
loop_
_entity.id
_entity.type
_entity.pdbx_description
1 polymer ?
#
loop_
_entity_poly.entity_id
_entity_poly.type
_entity_poly.pdbx_seq_one_letter_code
_entity_poly.pdbx_strand_id
1 'polypeptide(L)'
;MSANSAKNARRGAIIGGLLYLGFAMLPLYLAYSAFIMQPGMVNQMLAEGGDSQLVLPSLIMQHTPIFAQVLFFGALLSAIMSTASATLLAPATMFSENIMGRFFRGQTER
;
A
#
# COMPACT_ATOMS: atom_id res chain seq x y z
N MET A 1 -16.42 7.95 -5.89
CA MET A 1 -16.92 7.24 -7.09
C MET A 1 -17.68 8.22 -7.95
N SER A 2 -17.01 8.83 -8.94
CA SER A 2 -17.65 9.72 -9.93
C SER A 2 -17.62 9.02 -11.28
N ALA A 3 -18.61 8.18 -11.54
CA ALA A 3 -18.73 7.46 -12.80
C ALA A 3 -19.95 7.98 -13.57
N ASN A 4 -19.82 8.15 -14.89
CA ASN A 4 -20.87 8.70 -15.75
C ASN A 4 -22.18 7.87 -15.81
N SER A 5 -22.25 6.72 -15.14
CA SER A 5 -23.47 5.91 -15.02
C SER A 5 -23.36 4.94 -13.84
N ALA A 6 -24.50 4.64 -13.20
CA ALA A 6 -24.60 3.59 -12.19
C ALA A 6 -24.11 2.23 -12.69
N LYS A 7 -24.31 1.92 -13.99
CA LYS A 7 -23.81 0.68 -14.60
C LYS A 7 -22.28 0.63 -14.62
N ASN A 8 -21.63 1.76 -14.89
CA ASN A 8 -20.18 1.87 -14.92
C ASN A 8 -19.59 1.86 -13.50
N ALA A 9 -20.26 2.52 -12.54
CA ALA A 9 -19.88 2.44 -11.13
C ALA A 9 -19.89 0.99 -10.61
N ARG A 10 -20.96 0.24 -10.89
CA ARG A 10 -21.07 -1.18 -10.51
C ARG A 10 -19.99 -2.04 -11.16
N ARG A 11 -19.78 -1.88 -12.47
CA ARG A 11 -18.73 -2.63 -13.20
C ARG A 11 -17.34 -2.31 -12.65
N GLY A 12 -17.06 -1.03 -12.38
CA GLY A 12 -15.79 -0.60 -11.80
C GLY A 12 -15.55 -1.21 -10.42
N ALA A 13 -16.57 -1.26 -9.55
CA ALA A 13 -16.46 -1.90 -8.24
C ALA A 13 -16.20 -3.41 -8.34
N ILE A 14 -16.91 -4.13 -9.23
CA ILE A 14 -16.72 -5.57 -9.42
C ILE A 14 -15.33 -5.86 -10.00
N ILE A 15 -14.91 -5.14 -11.03
CA ILE A 15 -13.59 -5.30 -11.64
C ILE A 15 -12.49 -4.95 -10.62
N GLY A 16 -12.66 -3.88 -9.86
CA GLY A 16 -11.73 -3.49 -8.80
C GLY A 16 -11.60 -4.57 -7.73
N GLY A 17 -12.72 -5.16 -7.29
CA GLY A 17 -12.71 -6.27 -6.33
C GLY A 17 -12.04 -7.53 -6.87
N LEU A 18 -12.31 -7.90 -8.12
CA LEU A 18 -11.64 -9.04 -8.76
C LEU A 18 -10.15 -8.79 -8.96
N LEU A 19 -9.75 -7.59 -9.38
CA LEU A 19 -8.35 -7.20 -9.48
C LEU A 19 -7.68 -7.22 -8.12
N TYR A 20 -8.34 -6.76 -7.06
CA TYR A 20 -7.82 -6.84 -5.70
C TYR A 20 -7.53 -8.28 -5.29
N LEU A 21 -8.47 -9.21 -5.53
CA LEU A 21 -8.27 -10.63 -5.26
C LEU A 21 -7.12 -11.21 -6.09
N GLY A 22 -7.02 -10.86 -7.37
CA GLY A 22 -5.93 -11.32 -8.25
C GLY A 22 -4.56 -10.80 -7.82
N PHE A 23 -4.44 -9.49 -7.54
CA PHE A 23 -3.19 -8.87 -7.11
C PHE A 23 -2.77 -9.30 -5.71
N ALA A 24 -3.71 -9.58 -4.80
CA ALA A 24 -3.41 -10.10 -3.46
C ALA A 24 -2.70 -11.46 -3.49
N MET A 25 -2.90 -12.26 -4.54
CA MET A 25 -2.21 -13.54 -4.70
C MET A 25 -0.71 -13.37 -5.01
N LEU A 26 -0.30 -12.24 -5.57
CA LEU A 26 1.09 -11.98 -5.97
C LEU A 26 2.06 -11.96 -4.76
N PRO A 27 1.85 -11.13 -3.72
CA PRO A 27 2.72 -11.14 -2.53
C PRO A 27 2.63 -12.46 -1.75
N LEU A 28 1.46 -13.11 -1.71
CA LEU A 28 1.28 -14.44 -1.10
C LEU A 28 2.15 -15.50 -1.77
N TYR A 29 2.12 -15.53 -3.11
CA TYR A 29 2.95 -16.43 -3.90
C TYR A 29 4.46 -16.17 -3.67
N LEU A 30 4.87 -14.90 -3.67
CA LEU A 30 6.27 -14.53 -3.43
C LEU A 30 6.74 -14.94 -2.03
N ALA A 31 5.93 -14.70 -0.99
CA ALA A 31 6.26 -15.12 0.38
C ALA A 31 6.39 -16.65 0.48
N TYR A 32 5.48 -17.40 -0.14
CA TYR A 32 5.56 -18.85 -0.18
C TYR A 32 6.79 -19.35 -0.93
N SER A 33 7.16 -18.72 -2.05
CA SER A 33 8.38 -19.05 -2.78
C SER A 33 9.65 -18.81 -1.93
N ALA A 34 9.67 -17.74 -1.13
CA ALA A 34 10.77 -17.44 -0.22
C ALA A 34 10.93 -18.54 0.85
N PHE A 35 9.82 -19.04 1.39
CA PHE A 35 9.81 -20.13 2.36
C PHE A 35 10.44 -21.42 1.83
N ILE A 36 10.18 -21.76 0.56
CA ILE A 36 10.73 -22.97 -0.06
C ILE A 36 12.23 -22.78 -0.37
N MET A 37 12.63 -21.60 -0.86
CA MET A 37 14.01 -21.35 -1.28
C MET A 37 14.97 -21.12 -0.11
N GLN A 38 14.54 -20.39 0.94
CA GLN A 38 15.39 -20.04 2.09
C GLN A 38 14.64 -20.21 3.42
N PRO A 39 14.31 -21.44 3.82
CA PRO A 39 13.56 -21.69 5.05
C PRO A 39 14.31 -21.17 6.29
N GLY A 40 15.65 -21.22 6.31
CA GLY A 40 16.45 -20.72 7.42
C GLY A 40 16.32 -19.22 7.65
N MET A 41 16.44 -18.42 6.58
CA MET A 41 16.30 -16.95 6.65
C MET A 41 14.88 -16.57 7.07
N VAL A 42 13.86 -17.21 6.46
CA VAL A 42 12.46 -16.90 6.76
C VAL A 42 12.09 -17.30 8.19
N ASN A 43 12.50 -18.48 8.66
CA ASN A 43 12.24 -18.92 10.03
C ASN A 43 12.91 -18.01 11.07
N GLN A 44 14.11 -17.48 10.78
CA GLN A 44 14.77 -16.52 11.65
C GLN A 44 14.05 -15.16 11.68
N MET A 45 13.53 -14.71 10.54
CA MET A 45 12.75 -13.47 10.45
C MET A 45 11.33 -13.58 11.04
N LEU A 46 10.81 -14.79 11.15
CA LEU A 46 9.52 -15.09 11.79
C LEU A 46 9.66 -15.48 13.27
N ALA A 47 10.88 -15.74 13.74
CA ALA A 47 11.14 -16.05 15.14
C ALA A 47 10.80 -14.85 16.05
N GLU A 48 10.62 -15.10 17.35
CA GLU A 48 10.35 -14.05 18.32
C GLU A 48 11.43 -12.96 18.29
N GLY A 49 11.03 -11.73 17.98
CA GLY A 49 11.93 -10.58 17.81
C GLY A 49 12.44 -10.34 16.38
N GLY A 50 12.08 -11.19 15.41
CA GLY A 50 12.35 -11.02 13.98
C GLY A 50 11.33 -10.12 13.28
N ASP A 51 11.77 -9.47 12.19
CA ASP A 51 10.90 -8.64 11.34
C ASP A 51 10.47 -9.41 10.08
N SER A 52 9.25 -9.95 10.12
CA SER A 52 8.61 -10.65 9.01
C SER A 52 8.47 -9.81 7.73
N GLN A 53 8.48 -8.47 7.84
CA GLN A 53 8.34 -7.58 6.69
C GLN A 53 9.59 -7.55 5.81
N LEU A 54 10.75 -7.93 6.37
CA LEU A 54 12.04 -7.91 5.69
C LEU A 54 12.33 -9.17 4.86
N VAL A 55 11.47 -10.19 4.93
CA VAL A 55 11.63 -11.45 4.18
C VAL A 55 11.73 -11.19 2.67
N LEU A 56 10.76 -10.47 2.10
CA LEU A 56 10.73 -10.16 0.67
C LEU A 56 11.87 -9.21 0.24
N PRO A 57 12.12 -8.07 0.93
CA PRO A 57 13.26 -7.22 0.65
C PRO A 57 14.60 -7.97 0.62
N SER A 58 14.84 -8.84 1.61
CA SER A 58 16.10 -9.58 1.74
C SER A 58 16.27 -10.60 0.62
N LEU A 59 15.18 -11.26 0.20
CA LEU A 59 15.19 -12.16 -0.94
C LEU A 59 15.58 -11.43 -2.23
N ILE A 60 14.97 -10.26 -2.49
CA ILE A 60 15.27 -9.46 -3.68
C ILE A 60 16.72 -9.00 -3.70
N MET A 61 17.24 -8.52 -2.56
CA MET A 61 18.63 -8.07 -2.46
C MET A 61 19.64 -9.19 -2.72
N GLN A 62 19.36 -10.41 -2.27
CA GLN A 62 20.31 -11.53 -2.37
C GLN A 62 20.21 -12.29 -3.69
N HIS A 63 19.03 -12.37 -4.32
CA HIS A 63 18.75 -13.32 -5.41
C HIS A 63 18.39 -12.67 -6.75
N THR A 64 18.32 -11.33 -6.83
CA THR A 64 17.94 -10.65 -8.08
C THR A 64 19.03 -9.69 -8.56
N PRO A 65 19.20 -9.52 -9.88
CA PRO A 65 20.14 -8.55 -10.44
C PRO A 65 19.72 -7.11 -10.11
N ILE A 66 20.68 -6.19 -10.10
CA ILE A 66 20.50 -4.78 -9.68
C ILE A 66 19.32 -4.08 -10.38
N PHE A 67 19.10 -4.39 -11.66
CA PHE A 67 17.98 -3.83 -12.42
C PHE A 67 16.61 -4.21 -11.82
N ALA A 68 16.44 -5.48 -11.44
CA ALA A 68 15.22 -5.98 -10.82
C ALA A 68 15.02 -5.40 -9.41
N GLN A 69 16.11 -5.19 -8.67
CA GLN A 69 16.06 -4.54 -7.34
C GLN A 69 15.54 -3.10 -7.45
N VAL A 70 16.08 -2.32 -8.40
CA VAL A 70 15.64 -0.93 -8.62
C VAL A 70 14.16 -0.87 -8.99
N LEU A 71 13.69 -1.77 -9.86
CA LEU A 71 12.27 -1.83 -10.22
C LEU A 71 11.38 -2.20 -9.03
N PHE A 72 11.76 -3.22 -8.26
CA PHE A 72 10.96 -3.68 -7.12
C PHE A 72 10.86 -2.61 -6.02
N PHE A 73 11.99 -2.08 -5.55
CA PHE A 73 12.00 -1.08 -4.49
C PHE A 73 11.41 0.25 -4.97
N GLY A 74 11.67 0.64 -6.22
CA GLY A 74 11.06 1.83 -6.82
C GLY A 74 9.54 1.73 -6.87
N ALA A 75 8.99 0.59 -7.31
CA ALA A 75 7.55 0.35 -7.34
C ALA A 75 6.95 0.31 -5.93
N LEU A 76 7.60 -0.38 -4.98
CA LEU A 76 7.17 -0.48 -3.59
C LEU A 76 7.07 0.91 -2.92
N LEU A 77 8.13 1.72 -3.03
CA LEU A 77 8.16 3.07 -2.47
C LEU A 77 7.10 3.97 -3.12
N SER A 78 6.92 3.87 -4.44
CA SER A 78 5.90 4.63 -5.17
C SER A 78 4.48 4.29 -4.71
N ALA A 79 4.19 3.00 -4.51
CA ALA A 79 2.89 2.54 -4.03
C ALA A 79 2.60 3.01 -2.59
N ILE A 80 3.61 2.95 -1.71
CA ILE A 80 3.51 3.44 -0.33
C ILE A 80 3.23 4.95 -0.32
N MET A 81 3.99 5.73 -1.10
CA MET A 81 3.83 7.17 -1.17
C MET A 81 2.45 7.57 -1.73
N SER A 82 1.97 6.87 -2.77
CA SER A 82 0.63 7.09 -3.31
C SER A 82 -0.46 6.86 -2.26
N THR A 83 -0.31 5.81 -1.45
CA THR A 83 -1.29 5.46 -0.40
C THR A 83 -1.20 6.42 0.77
N ALA A 84 0.01 6.75 1.23
CA ALA A 84 0.24 7.69 2.31
C ALA A 84 -0.32 9.08 1.96
N SER A 85 -0.08 9.57 0.75
CA SER A 85 -0.61 10.85 0.27
C SER A 85 -2.15 10.86 0.25
N ALA A 86 -2.77 9.82 -0.32
CA ALA A 86 -4.23 9.70 -0.38
C ALA A 86 -4.87 9.64 1.02
N THR A 87 -4.28 8.86 1.93
CA THR A 87 -4.77 8.70 3.30
C THR A 87 -4.58 9.95 4.14
N LEU A 88 -3.49 10.70 3.96
CA LEU A 88 -3.26 11.97 4.68
C LEU A 88 -4.16 13.10 4.15
N LEU A 89 -4.54 13.07 2.87
CA LEU A 89 -5.37 14.12 2.28
C LEU A 89 -6.76 14.19 2.90
N ALA A 90 -7.45 13.05 3.08
CA ALA A 90 -8.80 13.02 3.63
C ALA A 90 -8.95 13.63 5.05
N PRO A 91 -8.13 13.27 6.06
CA PRO A 91 -8.18 13.92 7.37
C PRO A 91 -7.66 15.36 7.31
N ALA A 92 -6.68 15.68 6.44
CA ALA A 92 -6.20 17.05 6.28
C ALA A 92 -7.28 18.00 5.74
N THR A 93 -8.07 17.57 4.74
CA THR A 93 -9.20 18.35 4.24
C THR A 93 -10.28 18.50 5.30
N MET A 94 -10.59 17.43 6.05
CA MET A 94 -11.55 17.49 7.14
C MET A 94 -11.10 18.43 8.27
N PHE A 95 -9.81 18.43 8.61
CA PHE A 95 -9.23 19.32 9.61
C PHE A 95 -9.29 20.79 9.13
N SER A 96 -8.90 21.04 7.89
CA SER A 96 -8.91 22.40 7.32
C SER A 96 -10.33 22.98 7.24
N GLU A 97 -11.30 22.23 6.71
CA GLU A 97 -12.67 22.73 6.55
C GLU A 97 -13.44 22.78 7.87
N ASN A 98 -13.37 21.74 8.70
CA ASN A 98 -14.23 21.63 9.88
C ASN A 98 -13.64 22.24 11.15
N ILE A 99 -12.32 22.26 11.30
CA ILE A 99 -11.66 22.78 12.52
C ILE A 99 -11.13 24.17 12.24
N MET A 100 -10.22 24.29 11.27
CA MET A 100 -9.55 25.57 10.99
C MET A 100 -10.53 26.62 10.46
N GLY A 101 -11.38 26.26 9.49
CA GLY A 101 -12.40 27.15 8.94
C GLY A 101 -13.40 27.65 9.98
N ARG A 102 -13.76 26.83 10.97
CA ARG A 102 -14.64 27.25 12.09
C ARG A 102 -13.92 28.16 13.08
N PHE A 103 -12.65 27.90 13.36
CA PHE A 103 -11.85 28.72 14.28
C PHE A 103 -11.64 30.15 13.78
N PHE A 104 -11.43 30.32 12.46
CA PHE A 104 -11.26 31.65 11.85
C PHE A 104 -12.59 32.36 11.54
N ARG A 105 -13.67 31.64 11.18
CA ARG A 105 -15.00 32.25 11.00
C ARG A 105 -15.62 32.78 12.29
N GLY A 106 -15.28 32.20 13.45
CA GLY A 106 -15.69 32.71 14.76
C GLY A 106 -15.04 34.05 15.16
N GLN A 107 -14.06 34.55 14.41
CA GLN A 107 -13.38 35.82 14.69
C GLN A 107 -13.84 37.00 13.79
N THR A 108 -14.67 36.75 12.77
CA THR A 108 -15.08 37.80 11.79
C THR A 108 -16.47 38.39 12.07
N GLU A 109 -17.20 37.93 13.09
CA GLU A 109 -18.47 38.56 13.54
C GLU A 109 -18.28 39.52 14.72
N ARG A 110 -17.30 40.42 14.65
CA ARG A 110 -17.21 41.62 15.50
C ARG A 110 -16.79 42.82 14.69
#